data_AF-A0A4Q3HF95-F1
#
_entry.id   AF-A0A4Q3HF95-F1
#
_cell.length_a   1.000
_cell.length_b   1.000
_cell.length_c   1.000
_cell.angle_alpha   90.00
_cell.angle_beta   90.00
_cell.angle_gamma   90.00
#
_symmetry.space_group_name_H-M   'P 1'
#
loop_
_entity.id
_entity.type
_entity.pdbx_description
1 polymer ?
#
loop_
_entity_poly.entity_id
_entity_poly.type
_entity_poly.pdbx_seq_one_letter_code
_entity_poly.pdbx_strand_id
1 'polypeptide(L)' 'MHEPFTGGCTCGAVRYTVTGEPVAMVDCQCRQCQRESGTG' A
#
# COMPACT_ATOMS: atom_id res chain seq x y z
N MET A 1 -22.29 -2.16 -1.46
CA MET A 1 -21.25 -2.43 -2.47
C MET A 1 -20.05 -1.64 -2.02
N HIS A 2 -18.93 -2.30 -1.69
CA HIS A 2 -17.74 -1.58 -1.24
C HIS A 2 -17.02 -0.99 -2.46
N GLU A 3 -16.63 0.27 -2.39
CA GLU A 3 -15.78 0.87 -3.42
C GLU A 3 -14.41 0.17 -3.45
N PRO A 4 -13.78 0.00 -4.63
CA PRO A 4 -12.47 -0.63 -4.74
C PRO A 4 -11.40 0.14 -3.97
N PHE A 5 -10.53 -0.56 -3.26
CA PHE A 5 -9.38 0.04 -2.59
C PHE A 5 -8.26 0.27 -3.59
N THR A 6 -7.75 1.49 -3.68
CA THR A 6 -6.64 1.83 -4.57
C THR A 6 -5.42 2.25 -3.78
N GLY A 7 -4.24 1.88 -4.27
CA GLY A 7 -2.98 2.28 -3.64
C GLY A 7 -1.78 2.08 -4.55
N GLY A 8 -0.59 2.29 -4.01
CA GLY A 8 0.64 2.07 -4.74
C GLY A 8 1.88 2.41 -3.94
N CYS A 9 3.03 2.00 -4.46
CA CYS A 9 4.32 2.33 -3.85
C CYS A 9 4.66 3.80 -4.12
N THR A 10 5.35 4.44 -3.17
CA THR A 10 5.84 5.83 -3.30
C THR A 10 6.80 6.00 -4.48
N CYS A 11 7.45 4.93 -4.96
CA CYS A 11 8.28 4.98 -6.16
C CYS A 11 7.47 5.27 -7.45
N GLY A 12 6.14 5.20 -7.41
CA GLY A 12 5.25 5.47 -8.53
C GLY A 12 5.14 4.34 -9.55
N ALA A 13 6.08 3.40 -9.58
CA ALA A 13 6.09 2.28 -10.53
C ALA A 13 5.05 1.19 -10.21
N VAL A 14 4.54 1.12 -8.98
CA VAL A 14 3.56 0.11 -8.55
C VAL A 14 2.27 0.80 -8.17
N ARG A 15 1.17 0.40 -8.83
CA ARG A 15 -0.21 0.81 -8.54
C ARG A 15 -1.09 -0.42 -8.50
N TYR A 16 -2.05 -0.45 -7.59
CA TYR A 16 -2.96 -1.58 -7.44
C TYR A 16 -4.39 -1.13 -7.14
N THR A 17 -5.33 -2.02 -7.47
CA THR A 17 -6.75 -1.91 -7.15
C THR A 17 -7.21 -3.24 -6.56
N VAL A 18 -7.84 -3.21 -5.40
CA VAL A 18 -8.41 -4.37 -4.71
C VAL A 18 -9.92 -4.23 -4.70
N THR A 19 -10.60 -5.21 -5.30
CA THR A 19 -12.06 -5.19 -5.49
C THR A 19 -12.83 -6.00 -4.44
N GLY A 20 -12.13 -6.78 -3.63
CA GLY A 20 -12.70 -7.53 -2.51
C GLY A 20 -12.48 -6.82 -1.16
N GLU A 21 -13.12 -7.33 -0.12
CA GLU A 21 -12.89 -6.87 1.26
C GLU A 21 -11.47 -7.25 1.71
N PRO A 22 -10.65 -6.28 2.16
CA PRO A 22 -9.30 -6.57 2.63
C PRO A 22 -9.34 -7.37 3.93
N VAL A 23 -8.62 -8.49 3.96
CA VAL A 23 -8.43 -9.28 5.18
C VAL A 23 -7.43 -8.62 6.13
N ALA A 24 -6.45 -7.90 5.58
CA ALA A 24 -5.45 -7.15 6.31
C ALA A 24 -4.91 -6.01 5.43
N MET A 25 -4.44 -4.95 6.10
CA MET A 25 -3.72 -3.83 5.48
C MET A 25 -2.38 -3.74 6.19
N VAL A 26 -1.28 -3.80 5.44
CA VAL A 26 0.08 -3.73 5.98
C VAL A 26 0.90 -2.71 5.21
N ASP A 27 1.74 -1.98 5.93
CA ASP A 27 2.70 -1.08 5.31
C ASP A 27 3.86 -1.88 4.72
N CYS A 28 4.34 -1.44 3.55
CA CYS A 28 5.56 -2.01 2.99
C CYS A 28 6.75 -1.66 3.89
N GLN A 29 7.53 -2.67 4.27
CA GLN A 29 8.71 -2.51 5.13
C GLN A 29 10.03 -2.50 4.34
N CYS A 30 9.99 -2.11 3.06
CA CYS A 30 11.24 -1.89 2.32
C CYS A 30 11.96 -0.63 2.85
N ARG A 31 13.29 -0.54 2.63
CA ARG A 31 14.11 0.57 3.13
C ARG A 31 13.61 1.96 2.70
N GLN A 32 13.01 2.06 1.52
CA GLN A 32 12.42 3.33 1.07
C GLN A 32 11.22 3.69 1.94
N CYS A 33 10.27 2.77 2.10
CA CYS A 33 9.09 3.00 2.92
C CYS A 33 9.44 3.23 4.39
N GLN A 34 10.43 2.53 4.93
CA GLN A 34 10.95 2.79 6.28
C GLN A 34 11.48 4.23 6.43
N ARG A 35 12.27 4.71 5.46
CA ARG A 35 12.79 6.09 5.44
C ARG A 35 11.69 7.14 5.31
N GLU A 36 10.73 6.93 4.42
CA GLU A 36 9.65 7.89 4.13
C GLU A 36 8.63 7.96 5.28
N SER A 37 8.28 6.81 5.86
CA SER A 37 7.31 6.73 6.97
C SER A 37 7.93 6.99 8.34
N GLY A 38 9.26 6.95 8.46
CA GLY A 38 9.96 7.00 9.74
C GLY A 38 9.76 5.74 10.61
N THR A 39 9.24 4.65 10.04
CA THR A 39 9.03 3.36 10.71
C THR A 39 10.16 2.39 10.39
N GLY A 40 10.49 1.49 11.32
CA GLY A 40 11.55 0.50 11.18
C GLY A 40 11.82 -0.24 12.47
#